data_AF-A0A1Q9CVH0-F1
#
_entry.id   AF-A0A1Q9CVH0-F1
#
_cell.length_a   1.000
_cell.length_b   1.000
_cell.length_c   1.000
_cell.angle_alpha   90.00
_cell.angle_beta   90.00
_cell.angle_gamma   90.00
#
_symmetry.space_group_name_H-M   'P 1'
#
loop_
_entity.id
_entity.type
_entity.pdbx_description
1 polymer ?
#
loop_
_entity_poly.entity_id
_entity_poly.type
_entity_poly.pdbx_seq_one_letter_code
_entity_poly.pdbx_strand_id
1 'polypeptide(L)'
;MNVTSLIGHQPPVTRCLILTSVLLMVLCSLDVISPFTLYLNWQLIIYELQLWRLVTCFLFFGNFSLQFCWNTYVLVFYCSSLEEIAFHRKSADFLWMLVCGAGMLLVLTYFFGNTYFVSGAMIDLMTYIWGRHADEHL
;
A
#
# COMPACT_ATOMS: atom_id res chain seq x y z
N MET A 1 2.98 13.59 26.28
CA MET A 1 2.26 13.30 25.02
C MET A 1 2.45 11.82 24.74
N ASN A 2 1.44 10.99 25.05
CA ASN A 2 1.54 9.56 24.83
C ASN A 2 1.32 9.29 23.34
N VAL A 3 2.26 8.62 22.68
CA VAL A 3 2.17 8.17 21.28
C VAL A 3 0.81 7.52 20.95
N THR A 4 0.16 6.88 21.94
CA THR A 4 -1.17 6.30 21.82
C THR A 4 -2.29 7.31 21.53
N SER A 5 -2.19 8.58 21.95
CA SER A 5 -3.20 9.61 21.65
C SER A 5 -3.06 10.19 20.24
N LEU A 6 -1.83 10.23 19.70
CA LEU A 6 -1.57 10.59 18.30
C LEU A 6 -2.09 9.48 17.37
N ILE A 7 -1.82 8.22 17.72
CA ILE A 7 -2.26 7.04 16.98
C ILE A 7 -3.78 6.80 17.08
N GLY A 8 -4.42 7.26 18.17
CA GLY A 8 -5.87 7.16 18.36
C GLY A 8 -6.69 8.09 17.45
N HIS A 9 -6.08 9.12 16.86
CA HIS A 9 -6.73 10.02 15.93
C HIS A 9 -6.66 9.51 14.49
N GLN A 10 -5.62 8.73 14.16
CA GLN A 10 -5.38 8.27 12.81
C GLN A 10 -6.37 7.19 12.36
N PRO A 11 -6.80 7.23 11.09
CA PRO A 11 -7.76 6.29 10.57
C PRO A 11 -7.26 4.83 10.69
N PRO A 12 -8.14 3.87 11.02
CA PRO A 12 -7.75 2.50 11.34
C PRO A 12 -7.05 1.77 10.20
N VAL A 13 -7.44 2.01 8.94
CA VAL A 13 -6.85 1.32 7.78
C VAL A 13 -5.47 1.90 7.48
N THR A 14 -5.36 3.23 7.45
CA THR A 14 -4.08 3.92 7.30
C THR A 14 -3.07 3.50 8.37
N ARG A 15 -3.50 3.32 9.62
CA ARG A 15 -2.64 2.80 10.71
C ARG A 15 -2.12 1.40 10.41
N CYS A 16 -2.97 0.49 9.96
CA CYS A 16 -2.54 -0.86 9.56
C CYS A 16 -1.53 -0.81 8.42
N LEU A 17 -1.76 0.03 7.39
CA LEU A 17 -0.84 0.19 6.26
C LEU A 17 0.54 0.69 6.73
N ILE A 18 0.60 1.70 7.61
CA ILE A 18 1.86 2.20 8.19
C ILE A 18 2.59 1.08 8.94
N LEU A 19 1.89 0.37 9.82
CA LEU A 19 2.48 -0.70 10.61
C LEU A 19 3.03 -1.81 9.70
N THR A 20 2.30 -2.20 8.67
CA THR A 20 2.75 -3.21 7.71
C THR A 20 3.96 -2.73 6.92
N SER A 21 3.98 -1.49 6.41
CA SER A 21 5.13 -0.94 5.67
C SER A 21 6.39 -0.85 6.53
N VAL A 22 6.26 -0.35 7.76
CA VAL A 22 7.39 -0.25 8.71
C VAL A 22 7.89 -1.64 9.11
N LEU A 23 6.98 -2.58 9.36
CA LEU A 23 7.33 -3.95 9.71
C LEU A 23 8.07 -4.63 8.55
N LEU A 24 7.58 -4.50 7.31
CA LEU A 24 8.27 -5.00 6.12
C LEU A 24 9.66 -4.40 5.93
N MET A 25 9.80 -3.09 6.15
CA MET A 25 11.09 -2.41 6.12
C MET A 25 12.07 -3.01 7.13
N VAL A 26 11.63 -3.19 8.39
CA VAL A 26 12.46 -3.74 9.47
C VAL A 26 12.88 -5.19 9.18
N LEU A 27 11.95 -6.01 8.69
CA LEU A 27 12.25 -7.40 8.30
C LEU A 27 13.28 -7.48 7.17
N CYS A 28 13.21 -6.56 6.19
CA CYS A 28 14.18 -6.49 5.11
C CYS A 28 15.54 -5.96 5.61
N SER A 29 15.55 -4.99 6.54
CA SER A 29 16.78 -4.47 7.16
C SER A 29 17.50 -5.48 8.04
N LEU A 30 16.78 -6.45 8.61
CA LEU A 30 17.35 -7.56 9.39
C LEU A 30 17.81 -8.74 8.51
N ASP A 31 17.70 -8.62 7.19
CA ASP A 31 18.00 -9.69 6.20
C ASP A 31 17.22 -11.00 6.49
N VAL A 32 16.08 -10.90 7.17
CA VAL A 32 15.20 -12.05 7.46
C VAL A 32 14.43 -12.46 6.19
N ILE A 33 14.13 -11.48 5.33
CA ILE A 33 13.45 -11.67 4.05
C ILE A 33 14.27 -10.97 2.98
N SER A 34 14.73 -11.73 1.98
CA SER A 34 15.41 -11.15 0.83
C SER A 34 14.44 -10.28 0.01
N PRO A 35 14.84 -9.08 -0.44
CA PRO A 35 14.00 -8.24 -1.29
C PRO A 35 13.58 -8.95 -2.59
N PHE A 36 14.35 -9.95 -3.05
CA PHE A 36 14.01 -10.78 -4.19
C PHE A 36 12.75 -11.65 -3.97
N THR A 37 12.47 -12.04 -2.72
CA THR A 37 11.29 -12.83 -2.35
C THR A 37 10.01 -11.98 -2.36
N LEU A 38 10.14 -10.65 -2.33
CA LEU A 38 9.03 -9.71 -2.37
C LEU A 38 8.59 -9.30 -3.78
N TYR A 39 9.31 -9.73 -4.83
CA TYR A 39 8.83 -9.51 -6.19
C TYR A 39 7.65 -10.41 -6.52
N LEU A 40 6.71 -9.83 -7.25
CA LEU A 40 5.51 -10.52 -7.70
C LEU A 40 5.89 -11.54 -8.78
N ASN A 41 5.87 -12.82 -8.40
CA ASN A 41 6.07 -13.93 -9.33
C ASN A 41 4.77 -14.74 -9.40
N TRP A 42 4.07 -14.60 -10.52
CA TRP A 42 2.79 -15.27 -10.78
C TRP A 42 2.88 -16.80 -10.68
N GLN A 43 4.02 -17.37 -11.06
CA GLN A 43 4.25 -18.80 -10.99
C GLN A 43 4.24 -19.27 -9.52
N LEU A 44 4.97 -18.60 -8.62
CA LEU A 44 4.93 -18.97 -7.20
C LEU A 44 3.57 -18.69 -6.56
N ILE A 45 2.86 -17.65 -6.96
CA ILE A 45 1.55 -17.32 -6.38
C ILE A 45 0.51 -18.39 -6.72
N ILE A 46 0.47 -18.84 -7.98
CA ILE A 46 -0.53 -19.80 -8.45
C ILE A 46 -0.19 -21.23 -8.00
N TYR A 47 1.09 -21.60 -7.98
CA TYR A 47 1.50 -22.97 -7.63
C TYR A 47 1.68 -23.21 -6.13
N GLU A 48 2.07 -22.19 -5.34
CA GLU A 48 2.38 -22.33 -3.89
C GLU A 48 1.40 -21.56 -2.99
N LEU A 49 0.34 -20.94 -3.55
CA LEU A 49 -0.70 -20.20 -2.81
C LEU A 49 -0.15 -19.16 -1.82
N GLN A 50 0.95 -18.49 -2.18
CA GLN A 50 1.62 -17.50 -1.32
C GLN A 50 0.87 -16.15 -1.31
N LEU A 51 -0.34 -16.12 -0.76
CA LEU A 51 -1.22 -14.95 -0.73
C LEU A 51 -0.61 -13.74 0.00
N TRP A 52 0.29 -13.98 0.95
CA TRP A 52 1.00 -12.91 1.66
C TRP A 52 1.81 -12.03 0.70
N ARG A 53 2.37 -12.61 -0.38
CA ARG A 53 3.13 -11.83 -1.38
C ARG A 53 2.27 -10.76 -2.02
N LEU A 54 1.00 -11.04 -2.27
CA LEU A 54 0.09 -10.07 -2.90
C LEU A 54 0.02 -8.80 -2.06
N VAL A 55 -0.19 -8.94 -0.75
CA VAL A 55 -0.28 -7.80 0.17
C VAL A 55 1.08 -7.11 0.33
N THR A 56 2.15 -7.87 0.54
CA THR A 56 3.46 -7.28 0.81
C THR A 56 4.07 -6.60 -0.41
N CYS A 57 3.75 -7.04 -1.64
CA CYS A 57 4.20 -6.40 -2.89
C CYS A 57 3.72 -4.95 -3.02
N PHE A 58 2.50 -4.66 -2.55
CA PHE A 58 1.91 -3.30 -2.65
C PHE A 58 2.51 -2.34 -1.62
N LEU A 59 2.92 -2.85 -0.46
CA LEU A 59 3.39 -2.06 0.68
C LEU A 59 4.92 -1.96 0.75
N PHE A 60 5.64 -2.73 -0.06
CA PHE A 60 7.10 -2.74 -0.09
C PHE A 60 7.64 -1.75 -1.12
N PHE A 61 8.39 -0.75 -0.67
CA PHE A 61 9.00 0.29 -1.52
C PHE A 61 10.51 0.12 -1.75
N GLY A 62 11.08 -1.02 -1.34
CA GLY A 62 12.50 -1.33 -1.48
C GLY A 62 13.28 -1.24 -0.16
N ASN A 63 14.62 -1.29 -0.28
CA ASN A 63 15.53 -1.17 0.85
C ASN A 63 15.44 0.21 1.53
N PHE A 64 15.94 0.30 2.76
CA PHE A 64 16.02 1.55 3.52
C PHE A 64 16.81 2.62 2.74
N SER A 65 16.08 3.56 2.15
CA SER A 65 16.60 4.64 1.32
C SER A 65 15.68 5.85 1.44
N LEU A 66 16.16 7.04 1.09
CA LEU A 66 15.36 8.26 1.10
C LEU A 66 14.12 8.11 0.18
N GLN A 67 14.28 7.39 -0.93
CA GLN A 67 13.17 7.05 -1.84
C GLN A 67 12.08 6.22 -1.15
N PHE A 68 12.46 5.29 -0.27
CA PHE A 68 11.51 4.51 0.52
C PHE A 68 10.74 5.41 1.49
N CYS A 69 11.45 6.29 2.22
CA CYS A 69 10.84 7.21 3.16
C CYS A 69 9.84 8.14 2.45
N TRP A 70 10.21 8.67 1.29
CA TRP A 70 9.34 9.52 0.48
C TRP A 70 8.09 8.78 0.01
N ASN A 71 8.24 7.63 -0.63
CA ASN A 71 7.10 6.85 -1.13
C ASN A 71 6.15 6.41 0.00
N THR A 72 6.71 6.00 1.14
CA THR A 72 5.92 5.64 2.32
C THR A 72 5.17 6.85 2.87
N TYR A 73 5.82 8.01 2.96
CA TYR A 73 5.18 9.25 3.40
C TYR A 73 4.01 9.64 2.48
N VAL A 74 4.25 9.61 1.17
CA VAL A 74 3.24 9.94 0.14
C VAL A 74 2.04 8.99 0.22
N LEU A 75 2.27 7.68 0.32
CA LEU A 75 1.21 6.70 0.47
C LEU A 75 0.36 6.98 1.72
N VAL A 76 1.01 7.22 2.85
CA VAL A 76 0.33 7.46 4.14
C VAL A 76 -0.49 8.75 4.08
N PHE A 77 0.05 9.80 3.48
CA PHE A 77 -0.65 11.07 3.32
C PHE A 77 -1.92 10.90 2.50
N TYR A 78 -1.84 10.28 1.32
CA TYR A 78 -3.02 10.08 0.46
C TYR A 78 -4.04 9.11 1.07
N CYS A 79 -3.61 8.01 1.69
CA CYS A 79 -4.51 7.10 2.37
C CYS A 79 -5.24 7.78 3.54
N SER A 80 -4.53 8.54 4.37
CA SER A 80 -5.14 9.29 5.47
C SER A 80 -6.15 10.31 4.95
N SER A 81 -5.79 11.04 3.90
CA SER A 81 -6.65 12.06 3.31
C SER A 81 -7.89 11.45 2.66
N LEU A 82 -7.77 10.33 1.93
CA LEU A 82 -8.91 9.62 1.35
C LEU A 82 -9.84 9.04 2.43
N GLU A 83 -9.29 8.41 3.47
CA GLU A 83 -10.09 7.76 4.51
C GLU A 83 -10.87 8.78 5.36
N GLU A 84 -10.32 9.98 5.56
CA GLU A 84 -10.93 11.06 6.33
C GLU A 84 -11.89 11.93 5.50
N ILE A 85 -11.46 12.38 4.31
CA ILE A 85 -12.19 13.32 3.46
C ILE A 85 -13.25 12.60 2.61
N ALA A 86 -12.86 11.55 1.89
CA ALA A 86 -13.76 10.91 0.93
C ALA A 86 -14.75 9.95 1.59
N PHE A 87 -14.32 9.22 2.62
CA PHE A 87 -15.13 8.17 3.23
C PHE A 87 -15.73 8.52 4.59
N HIS A 88 -15.47 9.72 5.14
CA HIS A 88 -15.99 10.15 6.45
C HIS A 88 -15.84 9.08 7.54
N ARG A 89 -14.65 8.44 7.64
CA ARG A 89 -14.36 7.31 8.56
C ARG A 89 -15.13 6.00 8.30
N LYS A 90 -15.81 5.83 7.15
CA LYS A 90 -16.30 4.50 6.72
C LYS A 90 -15.16 3.66 6.16
N SER A 91 -14.39 3.07 7.06
CA SER A 91 -13.24 2.22 6.75
C SER A 91 -13.58 1.02 5.85
N ALA A 92 -14.81 0.51 5.88
CA ALA A 92 -15.25 -0.62 5.06
C ALA A 92 -15.27 -0.27 3.55
N ASP A 93 -15.83 0.87 3.18
CA ASP A 93 -15.90 1.32 1.78
C ASP A 93 -14.50 1.65 1.24
N PHE A 94 -13.64 2.25 2.08
CA PHE A 94 -12.24 2.51 1.74
C PHE A 94 -11.44 1.22 1.53
N LEU A 95 -11.61 0.21 2.41
CA LEU A 95 -10.99 -1.10 2.24
C LEU A 95 -11.45 -1.77 0.95
N TRP A 96 -12.74 -1.66 0.62
CA TRP A 96 -13.27 -2.22 -0.62
C TRP A 96 -12.61 -1.58 -1.85
N MET A 97 -12.50 -0.24 -1.87
CA MET A 97 -11.80 0.49 -2.93
C MET A 97 -10.34 0.03 -3.06
N LEU A 98 -9.63 -0.13 -1.94
CA LEU A 98 -8.24 -0.57 -1.93
C LEU A 98 -8.08 -2.00 -2.48
N VAL A 99 -8.96 -2.92 -2.06
CA VAL A 99 -8.96 -4.32 -2.55
C VAL A 99 -9.31 -4.37 -4.03
N CYS A 100 -10.29 -3.60 -4.49
CA CYS A 100 -10.69 -3.57 -5.89
C CYS A 100 -9.57 -2.99 -6.77
N GLY A 101 -8.92 -1.91 -6.33
CA GLY A 101 -7.78 -1.29 -7.00
C GLY A 101 -6.57 -2.22 -7.08
N ALA A 102 -6.22 -2.86 -5.97
CA ALA A 102 -5.18 -3.88 -5.91
C ALA A 102 -5.50 -5.06 -6.84
N GLY A 103 -6.75 -5.55 -6.83
CA GLY A 103 -7.20 -6.62 -7.73
C GLY A 103 -7.08 -6.24 -9.20
N MET A 104 -7.41 -5.01 -9.58
CA MET A 104 -7.28 -4.54 -10.96
C MET A 104 -5.81 -4.46 -11.39
N LEU A 105 -4.93 -3.94 -10.52
CA LEU A 105 -3.48 -3.91 -10.76
C LEU A 105 -2.90 -5.31 -10.90
N LEU A 106 -3.34 -6.26 -10.08
CA LEU A 106 -2.96 -7.67 -10.18
C LEU A 106 -3.36 -8.26 -11.54
N VAL A 107 -4.60 -8.06 -11.98
CA VAL A 107 -5.03 -8.55 -13.31
C VAL A 107 -4.20 -7.91 -14.43
N LEU A 108 -3.92 -6.61 -14.35
CA LEU A 108 -3.05 -5.92 -15.31
C LEU A 108 -1.64 -6.50 -15.33
N THR A 109 -1.02 -6.74 -14.16
CA THR A 109 0.32 -7.34 -14.08
C THR A 109 0.32 -8.79 -14.59
N TYR A 110 -0.77 -9.54 -14.46
CA TYR A 110 -0.91 -10.88 -15.04
C TYR A 110 -0.93 -10.84 -16.56
N PHE A 111 -1.68 -9.91 -17.16
CA PHE A 111 -1.77 -9.77 -18.62
C PHE A 111 -0.51 -9.19 -19.27
N PHE A 112 0.13 -8.20 -18.63
CA PHE A 112 1.30 -7.52 -19.20
C PHE A 112 2.64 -8.13 -18.80
N GLY A 113 2.67 -9.05 -17.82
CA GLY A 113 3.79 -9.95 -17.53
C GLY A 113 5.13 -9.32 -17.12
N ASN A 114 5.25 -7.99 -17.02
CA ASN A 114 6.55 -7.31 -16.97
C ASN A 114 6.60 -6.11 -16.02
N THR A 115 5.73 -6.05 -15.01
CA THR A 115 5.70 -4.94 -14.05
C THR A 115 6.25 -5.42 -12.70
N TYR A 116 7.54 -5.17 -12.47
CA TYR A 116 8.23 -5.53 -11.23
C TYR A 116 7.88 -4.60 -10.05
N PHE A 117 7.37 -3.40 -10.33
CA PHE A 117 7.09 -2.37 -9.33
C PHE A 117 5.58 -2.06 -9.28
N VAL A 118 4.86 -2.83 -8.47
CA VAL A 118 3.40 -2.67 -8.28
C VAL A 118 3.10 -1.59 -7.24
N SER A 119 4.00 -1.40 -6.26
CA SER A 119 3.88 -0.40 -5.19
C SER A 119 3.77 1.03 -5.71
N GLY A 120 4.52 1.39 -6.77
CA GLY A 120 4.43 2.70 -7.41
C GLY A 120 3.06 2.95 -8.06
N ALA A 121 2.56 1.96 -8.82
CA ALA A 121 1.25 2.04 -9.46
C ALA A 121 0.10 2.18 -8.44
N MET A 122 0.26 1.63 -7.23
CA MET A 122 -0.71 1.81 -6.16
C MET A 122 -0.72 3.24 -5.61
N ILE A 123 0.45 3.88 -5.45
CA ILE A 123 0.51 5.30 -5.10
C ILE A 123 -0.14 6.16 -6.18
N ASP A 124 0.13 5.88 -7.45
CA ASP A 124 -0.47 6.61 -8.57
C ASP A 124 -1.99 6.46 -8.58
N LEU A 125 -2.51 5.26 -8.34
CA LEU A 125 -3.95 5.00 -8.21
C LEU A 125 -4.58 5.82 -7.08
N MET A 126 -3.95 5.84 -5.89
CA MET A 126 -4.45 6.59 -4.75
C MET A 126 -4.42 8.10 -5.01
N THR A 127 -3.33 8.58 -5.61
CA THR A 127 -3.18 9.99 -6.00
C THR A 127 -4.24 10.39 -7.02
N TYR A 128 -4.54 9.53 -7.99
CA TYR A 128 -5.57 9.76 -9.00
C TYR A 128 -6.97 9.86 -8.38
N ILE A 129 -7.35 8.91 -7.51
CA ILE A 129 -8.66 8.92 -6.85
C ILE A 129 -8.81 10.15 -5.94
N TRP A 130 -7.72 10.51 -5.25
CA TRP A 130 -7.68 11.70 -4.41
C TRP A 130 -7.87 12.98 -5.23
N GLY A 131 -7.17 13.13 -6.35
CA GLY A 131 -7.33 14.27 -7.25
C GLY A 131 -8.77 14.40 -7.77
N ARG A 132 -9.40 13.28 -8.15
CA ARG A 132 -10.79 13.29 -8.62
C ARG A 132 -11.79 13.75 -7.55
N HIS A 133 -11.57 13.37 -6.29
CA HIS A 133 -12.43 13.82 -5.18
C HIS A 133 -12.17 15.28 -4.80
N ALA A 134 -10.95 15.80 -4.99
CA ALA A 134 -10.64 17.19 -4.72
C ALA A 134 -11.40 18.15 -5.66
N ASP A 135 -11.58 17.77 -6.92
CA ASP A 135 -12.31 18.57 -7.92
C ASP A 135 -13.83 18.63 -7.65
N GLU A 136 -14.42 17.64 -7.00
CA GLU A 136 -15.87 17.60 -6.70
C GLU A 136 -16.30 18.57 -5.57
N HIS A 137 -15.35 19.15 -4.85
CA HIS A 137 -15.59 20.09 -3.75
C HIS A 137 -15.32 21.58 -4.12
N LEU A 138 -15.02 21.87 -5.39
CA LEU A 138 -14.85 23.22 -5.95
C LEU A 138 -16.08 23.65 -6.74
#